data_AF-A0A9W4BJ32-F1
#
_entry.id   AF-A0A9W4BJ32-F1
#
_cell.length_a   1.000
_cell.length_b   1.000
_cell.length_c   1.000
_cell.angle_alpha   90.00
_cell.angle_beta   90.00
_cell.angle_gamma   90.00
#
_symmetry.space_group_name_H-M   'P 1'
#
loop_
_entity.id
_entity.type
_entity.pdbx_description
1 polymer ?
#
loop_
_entity_poly.entity_id
_entity_poly.type
_entity_poly.pdbx_seq_one_letter_code
_entity_poly.pdbx_strand_id
1 'polypeptide(L)'
;MPRSLRGLATISEDAVTESRRVIVVGSQADVAAVLSRLLKADRLDVEVAHVRWPWQARRARAGAATRIPLIRDETGKVIVGAAHWLPPDDSAATLRGEATVDDVVLFHGDVTAVRIEPTTTMPGLRAAALSSRMRPKRWVAGRAAQLGTEGALVVRDGVAGQRPVRRSTFYRHTEGWLSVR
;
A
#
# COMPACT_ATOMS: atom_id res chain seq x y z
N MET A 1 13.03 9.73 -18.74
CA MET A 1 12.56 10.88 -17.93
C MET A 1 11.70 11.84 -18.77
N PRO A 2 10.46 12.18 -18.35
CA PRO A 2 9.57 13.10 -19.07
C PRO A 2 10.14 14.52 -19.20
N ARG A 3 9.83 15.21 -20.32
CA ARG A 3 10.35 16.57 -20.60
C ARG A 3 10.01 17.59 -19.50
N SER A 4 8.82 17.53 -18.92
CA SER A 4 8.37 18.46 -17.86
C SER A 4 9.09 18.29 -16.52
N LEU A 5 9.81 17.18 -16.33
CA LEU A 5 10.65 16.97 -15.14
C LEU A 5 12.13 17.31 -15.39
N ARG A 6 12.53 17.62 -16.63
CA ARG A 6 13.92 17.99 -16.93
C ARG A 6 14.32 19.24 -16.13
N GLY A 7 15.57 19.24 -15.66
CA GLY A 7 16.14 20.32 -14.83
C GLY A 7 15.78 20.21 -13.34
N LEU A 8 14.99 19.23 -12.93
CA LEU A 8 14.84 18.90 -11.51
C LEU A 8 16.05 18.07 -11.04
N ALA A 9 16.46 18.29 -9.78
CA ALA A 9 17.49 17.48 -9.15
C ALA A 9 16.99 16.05 -8.97
N THR A 10 17.78 15.08 -9.42
CA THR A 10 17.59 13.67 -9.07
C THR A 10 18.24 13.44 -7.70
N ILE A 11 17.47 12.95 -6.75
CA ILE A 11 17.94 12.67 -5.40
C ILE A 11 17.97 11.16 -5.16
N SER A 12 18.86 10.71 -4.27
CA SER A 12 18.78 9.36 -3.73
C SER A 12 17.59 9.24 -2.78
N GLU A 13 17.16 8.00 -2.49
CA GLU A 13 16.13 7.75 -1.49
C GLU A 13 16.49 8.33 -0.12
N ASP A 14 17.78 8.43 0.21
CA ASP A 14 18.23 8.93 1.50
C ASP A 14 17.93 10.42 1.72
N ALA A 15 17.95 11.22 0.64
CA ALA A 15 17.75 12.66 0.68
C ALA A 15 16.27 13.10 0.54
N VAL A 16 15.34 12.14 0.45
CA VAL A 16 13.89 12.43 0.30
C VAL A 16 13.37 13.31 1.45
N THR A 17 13.89 13.13 2.67
CA THR A 17 13.48 13.90 3.85
C THR A 17 13.90 15.37 3.80
N GLU A 18 14.84 15.76 2.94
CA GLU A 18 15.30 17.15 2.83
C GLU A 18 14.46 17.97 1.84
N SER A 19 13.58 17.30 1.10
CA SER A 19 12.74 17.91 0.06
C SER A 19 11.37 18.31 0.62
N ARG A 20 10.79 19.40 0.08
CA ARG A 20 9.36 19.72 0.33
C ARG A 20 8.41 18.91 -0.55
N ARG A 21 8.87 18.52 -1.74
CA ARG A 21 8.12 17.72 -2.71
C ARG A 21 9.02 16.70 -3.38
N VAL A 22 8.53 15.48 -3.50
CA VAL A 22 9.22 14.36 -4.17
C VAL A 22 8.33 13.81 -5.28
N ILE A 23 8.90 13.69 -6.48
CA ILE A 23 8.22 13.10 -7.63
C ILE A 23 8.85 11.73 -7.89
N VAL A 24 8.09 10.68 -7.62
CA VAL A 24 8.53 9.30 -7.86
C VAL A 24 8.13 8.89 -9.28
N VAL A 25 9.12 8.62 -10.11
CA VAL A 25 8.91 8.10 -11.46
C VAL A 25 9.16 6.59 -11.43
N GLY A 26 8.10 5.78 -11.50
CA GLY A 26 8.26 4.34 -11.36
C GLY A 26 6.97 3.58 -11.04
N SER A 27 7.14 2.47 -10.33
CA SER A 27 6.09 1.58 -9.86
C SER A 27 5.42 2.09 -8.57
N GLN A 28 4.36 1.41 -8.12
CA GLN A 28 3.75 1.69 -6.83
C GLN A 28 4.66 1.29 -5.67
N ALA A 29 5.49 0.25 -5.84
CA ALA A 29 6.46 -0.18 -4.85
C ALA A 29 7.51 0.92 -4.58
N ASP A 30 7.92 1.67 -5.59
CA ASP A 30 8.85 2.80 -5.43
C ASP A 30 8.24 3.93 -4.59
N VAL A 31 6.96 4.24 -4.82
CA VAL A 31 6.22 5.22 -4.00
C VAL A 31 6.08 4.72 -2.57
N ALA A 32 5.76 3.44 -2.39
CA ALA A 32 5.64 2.80 -1.09
C ALA A 32 6.97 2.81 -0.32
N ALA A 33 8.10 2.59 -0.99
CA ALA A 33 9.44 2.68 -0.39
C ALA A 33 9.73 4.10 0.11
N VAL A 34 9.48 5.12 -0.72
CA VAL A 34 9.62 6.53 -0.36
C VAL A 34 8.73 6.88 0.83
N LEU A 35 7.45 6.51 0.82
CA LEU A 35 6.54 6.78 1.93
C LEU A 35 6.91 6.03 3.21
N SER A 36 7.39 4.79 3.10
CA SER A 36 7.88 4.02 4.26
C SER A 36 9.07 4.72 4.92
N ARG A 37 9.93 5.35 4.11
CA ARG A 37 11.07 6.12 4.62
C ARG A 37 10.63 7.44 5.26
N LEU A 38 9.76 8.20 4.60
CA LEU A 38 9.20 9.43 5.14
C LEU A 38 8.47 9.18 6.46
N LEU A 39 7.70 8.10 6.54
CA LEU A 39 7.04 7.66 7.77
C LEU A 39 8.06 7.39 8.88
N LYS A 40 9.15 6.66 8.59
CA LYS A 40 10.20 6.36 9.58
C LYS A 40 10.92 7.62 10.08
N ALA A 41 11.00 8.65 9.24
CA ALA A 41 11.62 9.93 9.56
C ALA A 41 10.65 10.97 10.15
N ASP A 42 9.37 10.62 10.34
CA ASP A 42 8.31 11.55 10.77
C ASP A 42 8.15 12.78 9.83
N ARG A 43 8.24 12.53 8.52
CA ARG A 43 8.20 13.56 7.47
C ARG A 43 7.05 13.38 6.49
N LEU A 44 5.84 13.12 6.99
CA LEU A 44 4.61 13.01 6.18
C LEU A 44 4.07 14.37 5.69
N ASP A 45 4.73 15.47 6.09
CA ASP A 45 4.59 16.82 5.55
C ASP A 45 5.20 16.98 4.14
N VAL A 46 5.98 16.01 3.67
CA VAL A 46 6.56 16.03 2.31
C VAL A 46 5.49 15.64 1.29
N GLU A 47 5.32 16.48 0.27
CA GLU A 47 4.39 16.21 -0.83
C GLU A 47 4.95 15.13 -1.75
N VAL A 48 4.18 14.08 -2.02
CA VAL A 48 4.61 12.97 -2.88
C VAL A 48 3.72 12.86 -4.11
N ALA A 49 4.34 12.88 -5.28
CA ALA A 49 3.69 12.68 -6.58
C ALA A 49 4.15 11.38 -7.23
N HIS A 50 3.24 10.65 -7.86
CA HIS A 50 3.57 9.44 -8.63
C HIS A 50 3.43 9.69 -10.13
N VAL A 51 4.49 9.40 -10.88
CA VAL A 51 4.52 9.50 -12.35
C VAL A 51 4.81 8.12 -12.92
N ARG A 52 3.76 7.43 -13.36
CA ARG A 52 3.87 6.20 -14.16
C ARG A 52 3.98 6.51 -15.65
N TRP A 53 3.36 7.62 -16.08
CA TRP A 53 3.25 7.98 -17.48
C TRP A 53 3.66 9.43 -17.75
N PRO A 54 4.28 9.75 -18.90
CA PRO A 54 4.81 11.09 -19.16
C PRO A 54 3.79 12.24 -19.05
N TRP A 55 2.51 12.00 -19.37
CA TRP A 55 1.46 13.03 -19.30
C TRP A 55 1.11 13.43 -17.85
N GLN A 56 1.43 12.60 -16.85
CA GLN A 56 1.20 12.91 -15.43
C GLN A 56 2.22 13.92 -14.88
N ALA A 57 3.38 14.05 -15.53
CA ALA A 57 4.51 14.79 -15.00
C ALA A 57 4.24 16.29 -14.78
N ARG A 58 3.40 16.94 -15.60
CA ARG A 58 3.02 18.34 -15.36
C ARG A 58 2.22 18.49 -14.06
N ARG A 59 1.28 17.58 -13.83
CA ARG A 59 0.44 17.59 -12.63
C ARG A 59 1.22 17.16 -11.38
N ALA A 60 2.12 16.19 -11.50
CA ALA A 60 3.04 15.84 -10.41
C ALA A 60 3.91 17.04 -9.97
N ARG A 61 4.32 17.89 -10.91
CA ARG A 61 5.13 19.08 -10.63
C ARG A 61 4.34 20.25 -10.04
N ALA A 62 3.16 20.55 -10.57
CA ALA A 62 2.44 21.79 -10.26
C ALA A 62 1.08 21.58 -9.56
N GLY A 63 0.62 20.34 -9.43
CA GLY A 63 -0.65 20.01 -8.78
C GLY A 63 -0.62 20.30 -7.29
N ALA A 64 -1.79 20.63 -6.74
CA ALA A 64 -1.97 20.81 -5.31
C ALA A 64 -1.85 19.45 -4.58
N ALA A 65 -1.22 19.46 -3.40
CA ALA A 65 -1.19 18.30 -2.54
C ALA A 65 -2.48 18.21 -1.72
N THR A 66 -2.99 16.99 -1.55
CA THR A 66 -4.13 16.68 -0.68
C THR A 66 -3.72 15.63 0.33
N ARG A 67 -4.00 15.87 1.61
CA ARG A 67 -3.75 14.87 2.66
C ARG A 67 -4.76 13.75 2.57
N ILE A 68 -4.28 12.52 2.42
CA ILE A 68 -5.11 11.30 2.32
C ILE A 68 -4.62 10.24 3.31
N PRO A 69 -5.46 9.26 3.67
CA PRO A 69 -5.04 8.17 4.55
C PRO A 69 -3.76 7.47 4.07
N LEU A 70 -2.87 7.17 5.01
CA LEU A 70 -1.69 6.35 4.80
C LEU A 70 -1.94 4.97 5.41
N ILE A 71 -1.78 3.92 4.61
CA ILE A 71 -1.95 2.54 5.07
C ILE A 71 -0.57 1.89 5.19
N ARG A 72 -0.32 1.28 6.35
CA ARG A 72 0.91 0.57 6.63
C ARG A 72 0.65 -0.77 7.28
N ASP A 73 1.65 -1.63 7.28
CA ASP A 73 1.62 -2.86 8.05
C ASP A 73 2.31 -2.75 9.42
N GLU A 74 2.28 -3.84 10.19
CA GLU A 74 2.94 -3.95 11.49
C GLU A 74 4.47 -3.80 11.43
N THR A 75 5.08 -4.03 10.27
CA THR A 75 6.52 -3.88 10.04
C THR A 75 6.92 -2.45 9.66
N GLY A 76 5.93 -1.56 9.51
CA GLY A 76 6.11 -0.18 9.12
C GLY A 76 6.30 0.03 7.61
N LYS A 77 5.98 -0.98 6.79
CA LYS A 77 5.94 -0.84 5.33
C LYS A 77 4.60 -0.25 4.91
N VAL A 78 4.65 0.76 4.07
CA VAL A 78 3.48 1.43 3.48
C VAL A 78 3.01 0.67 2.25
N ILE A 79 1.71 0.72 1.97
CA ILE A 79 1.12 0.29 0.70
C ILE A 79 0.36 1.43 0.03
N VAL A 80 0.42 1.51 -1.30
CA VAL A 80 -0.19 2.59 -2.10
C VAL A 80 -1.20 2.06 -3.12
N GLY A 81 -0.97 0.85 -3.63
CA GLY A 81 -1.84 0.18 -4.60
C GLY A 81 -2.68 -0.90 -3.95
N ALA A 82 -2.06 -2.02 -3.59
CA ALA A 82 -2.73 -3.14 -2.96
C ALA A 82 -1.76 -4.06 -2.23
N ALA A 83 -2.22 -4.65 -1.13
CA ALA A 83 -1.62 -5.82 -0.52
C ALA A 83 -2.46 -7.07 -0.78
N HIS A 84 -1.80 -8.22 -0.75
CA HIS A 84 -2.46 -9.51 -0.81
C HIS A 84 -1.96 -10.43 0.30
N TRP A 85 -2.90 -11.17 0.90
CA TRP A 85 -2.60 -12.39 1.64
C TRP A 85 -2.90 -13.56 0.72
N LEU A 86 -1.85 -14.24 0.29
CA LEU A 86 -1.89 -15.39 -0.61
C LEU A 86 -1.58 -16.67 0.18
N PRO A 87 -1.88 -17.86 -0.38
CA PRO A 87 -1.37 -19.12 0.15
C PRO A 87 0.16 -19.07 0.33
N PRO A 88 0.71 -19.84 1.29
CA PRO A 88 2.12 -19.71 1.70
C PRO A 88 3.11 -20.16 0.61
N ASP A 89 2.68 -21.04 -0.30
CA ASP A 89 3.45 -21.56 -1.42
C ASP A 89 2.53 -22.03 -2.56
N ASP A 90 3.11 -22.40 -3.70
CA ASP A 90 2.39 -22.81 -4.90
C ASP A 90 1.70 -24.19 -4.78
N SER A 91 1.98 -24.96 -3.72
CA SER A 91 1.33 -26.25 -3.48
C SER A 91 -0.05 -26.11 -2.84
N ALA A 92 -0.31 -24.96 -2.21
CA ALA A 92 -1.58 -24.66 -1.57
C ALA A 92 -2.47 -23.78 -2.48
N ALA A 93 -3.68 -24.26 -2.80
CA ALA A 93 -4.67 -23.47 -3.54
C ALA A 93 -5.42 -22.45 -2.67
N THR A 94 -5.34 -22.60 -1.34
CA THR A 94 -6.06 -21.76 -0.38
C THR A 94 -5.18 -21.39 0.82
N LEU A 95 -5.48 -20.22 1.36
CA LEU A 95 -5.05 -19.72 2.66
C LEU A 95 -6.05 -20.20 3.72
N ARG A 96 -5.57 -20.86 4.78
CA ARG A 96 -6.38 -21.25 5.94
C ARG A 96 -6.17 -20.29 7.11
N GLY A 97 -7.24 -19.80 7.70
CA GLY A 97 -7.16 -18.92 8.87
C GLY A 97 -8.42 -18.10 9.09
N GLU A 98 -8.24 -16.91 9.64
CA GLU A 98 -9.30 -15.94 9.89
C GLU A 98 -8.79 -14.53 9.60
N ALA A 99 -9.64 -13.73 8.96
CA ALA A 99 -9.37 -12.32 8.81
C ALA A 99 -10.57 -11.45 9.11
N THR A 100 -10.29 -10.28 9.67
CA THR A 100 -11.26 -9.25 10.01
C THR A 100 -10.87 -7.91 9.40
N VAL A 101 -11.86 -7.06 9.20
CA VAL A 101 -11.69 -5.62 8.96
C VAL A 101 -12.45 -4.88 10.05
N ASP A 102 -11.72 -4.20 10.94
CA ASP A 102 -12.25 -3.71 12.21
C ASP A 102 -13.03 -4.83 12.95
N ASP A 103 -14.35 -4.71 13.09
CA ASP A 103 -15.24 -5.68 13.74
C ASP A 103 -15.92 -6.66 12.76
N VAL A 104 -15.67 -6.53 11.46
CA VAL A 104 -16.32 -7.34 10.42
C VAL A 104 -15.43 -8.50 10.02
N VAL A 105 -15.89 -9.74 10.21
CA VAL A 105 -15.23 -10.94 9.69
C VAL A 105 -15.29 -10.95 8.15
N LEU A 106 -14.11 -11.02 7.51
CA LEU A 106 -13.99 -11.23 6.06
C LEU A 106 -14.16 -12.69 5.69
N PHE A 107 -13.50 -13.57 6.45
CA PHE A 107 -13.60 -15.03 6.32
C PHE A 107 -13.08 -15.71 7.59
N HIS A 108 -13.52 -16.95 7.78
CA HIS A 108 -12.97 -17.92 8.73
C HIS A 108 -12.90 -19.28 8.01
N GLY A 109 -11.81 -20.02 8.15
CA GLY A 109 -11.53 -21.25 7.41
C GLY A 109 -10.68 -21.02 6.16
N ASP A 110 -11.03 -21.66 5.05
CA ASP A 110 -10.26 -21.61 3.80
C ASP A 110 -10.73 -20.51 2.84
N VAL A 111 -9.79 -19.75 2.29
CA VAL A 111 -10.03 -18.72 1.27
C VAL A 111 -8.97 -18.79 0.18
N THR A 112 -9.31 -18.43 -1.06
CA THR A 112 -8.30 -18.39 -2.15
C THR A 112 -7.20 -17.36 -1.84
N ALA A 113 -7.59 -16.16 -1.43
CA ALA A 113 -6.71 -15.07 -1.05
C ALA A 113 -7.53 -13.91 -0.47
N VAL A 114 -6.86 -12.93 0.12
CA VAL A 114 -7.46 -11.63 0.48
C VAL A 114 -6.72 -10.51 -0.24
N ARG A 115 -7.45 -9.51 -0.72
CA ARG A 115 -6.89 -8.25 -1.25
C ARG A 115 -7.24 -7.11 -0.32
N ILE A 116 -6.26 -6.27 -0.01
CA ILE A 116 -6.37 -5.07 0.80
C ILE A 116 -5.95 -3.86 -0.05
N GLU A 117 -6.74 -2.81 -0.06
CA GLU A 117 -6.48 -1.59 -0.82
C GLU A 117 -6.59 -0.34 0.05
N PRO A 118 -5.62 0.58 -0.02
CA PRO A 118 -5.79 1.93 0.50
C PRO A 118 -6.95 2.67 -0.19
N THR A 119 -7.68 3.48 0.57
CA THR A 119 -8.69 4.40 0.06
C THR A 119 -8.25 5.84 0.31
N THR A 120 -8.62 6.75 -0.58
CA THR A 120 -8.31 8.19 -0.42
C THR A 120 -9.21 8.88 0.60
N THR A 121 -10.28 8.20 1.04
CA THR A 121 -11.23 8.68 2.03
C THR A 121 -11.19 7.80 3.27
N MET A 122 -11.74 8.32 4.37
CA MET A 122 -12.00 7.51 5.57
C MET A 122 -12.94 6.35 5.23
N PRO A 123 -12.80 5.17 5.87
CA PRO A 123 -11.93 4.88 7.01
C PRO A 123 -10.46 4.58 6.66
N GLY A 124 -10.08 4.54 5.38
CA GLY A 124 -8.68 4.56 4.93
C GLY A 124 -8.25 3.30 4.19
N LEU A 125 -8.86 2.15 4.44
CA LEU A 125 -8.65 0.95 3.64
C LEU A 125 -9.96 0.21 3.38
N ARG A 126 -9.91 -0.68 2.39
CA ARG A 126 -10.91 -1.72 2.17
C ARG A 126 -10.23 -3.06 1.91
N ALA A 127 -10.88 -4.14 2.29
CA ALA A 127 -10.39 -5.48 1.99
C ALA A 127 -11.52 -6.41 1.56
N ALA A 128 -11.16 -7.46 0.82
CA ALA A 128 -12.08 -8.46 0.30
C ALA A 128 -11.42 -9.83 0.21
N ALA A 129 -12.14 -10.85 0.66
CA ALA A 129 -11.86 -12.23 0.29
C ALA A 129 -12.07 -12.41 -1.22
N LEU A 130 -11.18 -13.17 -1.86
CA LEU A 130 -11.21 -13.43 -3.30
C LEU A 130 -11.91 -14.76 -3.60
N SER A 131 -12.61 -14.81 -4.73
CA SER A 131 -13.08 -16.06 -5.35
C SER A 131 -11.90 -16.86 -5.92
N SER A 132 -12.13 -18.12 -6.29
CA SER A 132 -11.16 -18.93 -7.05
C SER A 132 -10.67 -18.29 -8.36
N ARG A 133 -11.46 -17.37 -8.95
CA ARG A 133 -11.07 -16.58 -10.14
C ARG A 133 -10.35 -15.27 -9.81
N MET A 134 -9.82 -15.11 -8.59
CA MET A 134 -9.13 -13.91 -8.12
C MET A 134 -9.96 -12.60 -8.23
N ARG A 135 -11.29 -12.71 -8.12
CA ARG A 135 -12.21 -11.57 -8.06
C ARG A 135 -12.65 -11.28 -6.63
N PRO A 136 -12.67 -10.02 -6.18
CA PRO A 136 -13.23 -9.64 -4.88
C PRO A 136 -14.69 -10.07 -4.75
N LYS A 137 -15.04 -10.82 -3.70
CA LYS A 137 -16.44 -11.24 -3.47
C LYS A 137 -17.26 -10.08 -2.90
N ARG A 138 -16.77 -9.48 -1.80
CA ARG A 138 -17.40 -8.36 -1.09
C ARG A 138 -16.32 -7.47 -0.50
N TRP A 139 -16.37 -6.18 -0.82
CA TRP A 139 -15.51 -5.19 -0.18
C TRP A 139 -16.05 -4.80 1.18
N VAL A 140 -15.16 -4.76 2.17
CA VAL A 140 -15.43 -4.21 3.51
C VAL A 140 -14.45 -3.08 3.74
N ALA A 141 -14.96 -1.89 4.03
CA ALA A 141 -14.14 -0.74 4.38
C ALA A 141 -13.90 -0.70 5.90
N GLY A 142 -12.70 -0.30 6.32
CA GLY A 142 -12.34 -0.18 7.73
C GLY A 142 -11.03 0.56 7.94
N ARG A 143 -10.58 0.60 9.19
CA ARG A 143 -9.32 1.24 9.57
C ARG A 143 -8.17 0.25 9.58
N ALA A 144 -8.45 -1.01 9.92
CA ALA A 144 -7.48 -2.07 9.99
C ALA A 144 -8.04 -3.36 9.38
N ALA A 145 -7.18 -4.12 8.72
CA ALA A 145 -7.40 -5.49 8.31
C ALA A 145 -6.41 -6.39 9.04
N GLN A 146 -6.89 -7.40 9.76
CA GLN A 146 -6.07 -8.31 10.54
C GLN A 146 -6.22 -9.74 10.03
N LEU A 147 -5.12 -10.50 10.04
CA LEU A 147 -5.06 -11.90 9.67
C LEU A 147 -4.41 -12.71 10.79
N GLY A 148 -5.06 -13.81 11.17
CA GLY A 148 -4.45 -14.96 11.84
C GLY A 148 -4.50 -16.17 10.91
N THR A 149 -3.39 -16.87 10.71
CA THR A 149 -3.30 -17.96 9.73
C THR A 149 -2.25 -18.99 10.13
N GLU A 150 -2.35 -20.19 9.59
CA GLU A 150 -1.30 -21.21 9.67
C GLU A 150 -0.06 -20.80 8.84
N GLY A 151 -0.27 -20.04 7.76
CA GLY A 151 0.77 -19.46 6.91
C GLY A 151 0.18 -18.68 5.73
N ALA A 152 0.64 -17.44 5.53
CA ALA A 152 0.30 -16.62 4.36
C ALA A 152 1.54 -15.97 3.75
N LEU A 153 1.62 -15.94 2.42
CA LEU A 153 2.56 -15.06 1.72
C LEU A 153 1.95 -13.66 1.61
N VAL A 154 2.64 -12.66 2.15
CA VAL A 154 2.22 -11.25 2.07
C VAL A 154 2.88 -10.58 0.87
N VAL A 155 2.08 -10.10 -0.08
CA VAL A 155 2.56 -9.31 -1.24
C VAL A 155 2.14 -7.87 -1.06
N ARG A 156 3.07 -6.92 -1.17
CA ARG A 156 2.86 -5.47 -0.99
C ARG A 156 3.18 -4.75 -2.28
N ASP A 157 2.19 -4.13 -2.92
CA ASP A 157 2.37 -3.39 -4.18
C ASP A 157 3.14 -4.19 -5.25
N GLY A 158 2.90 -5.50 -5.30
CA GLY A 158 3.55 -6.45 -6.22
C GLY A 158 4.86 -7.07 -5.71
N VAL A 159 5.38 -6.63 -4.55
CA VAL A 159 6.60 -7.18 -3.96
C VAL A 159 6.25 -8.25 -2.93
N ALA A 160 6.65 -9.50 -3.19
CA ALA A 160 6.44 -10.61 -2.26
C ALA A 160 7.35 -10.50 -1.03
N GLY A 161 6.81 -10.84 0.14
CA GLY A 161 7.59 -11.02 1.36
C GLY A 161 8.52 -12.23 1.23
N GLN A 162 9.59 -12.24 2.04
CA GLN A 162 10.62 -13.29 1.96
C GLN A 162 10.15 -14.66 2.46
N ARG A 163 9.21 -14.68 3.41
CA ARG A 163 8.73 -15.91 4.07
C ARG A 163 7.24 -15.79 4.39
N PRO A 164 6.51 -16.91 4.43
CA PRO A 164 5.16 -16.95 4.96
C PRO A 164 5.10 -16.48 6.42
N VAL A 165 4.00 -15.83 6.78
CA VAL A 165 3.73 -15.33 8.13
C VAL A 165 2.48 -15.96 8.70
N ARG A 166 2.41 -16.08 10.04
CA ARG A 166 1.22 -16.57 10.77
C ARG A 166 0.24 -15.46 11.16
N ARG A 167 0.70 -14.22 11.09
CA ARG A 167 -0.09 -13.02 11.39
C ARG A 167 0.33 -11.90 10.46
N SER A 168 -0.62 -11.09 10.04
CA SER A 168 -0.35 -9.87 9.29
C SER A 168 -1.44 -8.85 9.59
N THR A 169 -1.11 -7.56 9.63
CA THR A 169 -2.07 -6.51 9.89
C THR A 169 -1.76 -5.28 9.07
N PHE A 170 -2.72 -4.84 8.26
CA PHE A 170 -2.66 -3.55 7.60
C PHE A 170 -3.57 -2.57 8.32
N TYR A 171 -3.13 -1.34 8.55
CA TYR A 171 -3.92 -0.34 9.24
C TYR A 171 -3.60 1.07 8.77
N ARG A 172 -4.60 1.94 8.95
CA ARG A 172 -4.47 3.36 8.75
C ARG A 172 -3.57 3.95 9.83
N HIS A 173 -2.50 4.61 9.41
CA HIS A 173 -1.66 5.40 10.29
C HIS A 173 -2.43 6.62 10.81
N THR A 174 -2.00 7.18 11.95
CA THR A 174 -2.66 8.31 12.59
C THR A 174 -2.60 9.57 11.73
N GLU A 175 -1.46 9.81 11.08
CA GLU A 175 -1.33 10.85 10.06
C GLU A 175 -1.45 10.27 8.64
N GLY A 176 -2.16 11.01 7.78
CA GLY A 176 -2.16 10.77 6.34
C GLY A 176 -0.92 11.36 5.65
N TRP A 177 -0.74 11.08 4.37
CA TRP A 177 0.34 11.64 3.55
C TRP A 177 -0.19 12.66 2.53
N LEU A 178 0.65 13.61 2.14
CA LEU A 178 0.33 14.62 1.13
C LEU A 178 0.52 14.06 -0.28
N SER A 179 -0.59 13.71 -0.93
CA SER A 179 -0.60 13.15 -2.28
C SER A 179 -0.83 14.24 -3.33
N VAL A 180 0.01 14.25 -4.36
CA VAL A 180 -0.16 15.06 -5.57
C VAL A 180 -0.59 14.14 -6.71
N ARG A 181 -1.78 14.37 -7.27
CA ARG A 181 -2.34 13.56 -8.36
C ARG A 181 -2.88 14.41 -9.48
#